data_AF-A0A352K9V1-F1
#
_entry.id   AF-A0A352K9V1-F1
#
_cell.length_a   1.000
_cell.length_b   1.000
_cell.length_c   1.000
_cell.angle_alpha   90.00
_cell.angle_beta   90.00
_cell.angle_gamma   90.00
#
_symmetry.space_group_name_H-M   'P 1'
#
loop_
_entity.id
_entity.type
_entity.pdbx_description
1 polymer ?
#
loop_
_entity_poly.entity_id
_entity_poly.type
_entity_poly.pdbx_seq_one_letter_code
_entity_poly.pdbx_strand_id
1 'polypeptide(L)' 'MMVKTLLSALFFTTVVFSSGSAVAATPVSYDQKADEVAHGGGCRKSSPPGSCCHKNRKTGEVHCH' A
#
# COMPACT_ATOMS: atom_id res chain seq x y z
N MET A 1 10.50 55.37 -18.61
CA MET A 1 10.42 53.98 -19.12
C MET A 1 10.97 52.94 -18.14
N MET A 2 12.00 53.23 -17.33
CA MET A 2 12.61 52.27 -16.39
C MET A 2 11.68 51.72 -15.27
N VAL A 3 10.72 52.53 -14.78
CA VAL A 3 9.81 52.13 -13.68
C VAL A 3 8.77 51.10 -14.12
N LYS A 4 8.33 51.14 -15.39
CA LYS A 4 7.38 50.15 -15.94
C LYS A 4 8.03 48.77 -16.11
N THR A 5 9.32 48.74 -16.46
CA THR A 5 10.12 47.51 -16.59
C THR A 5 10.44 46.88 -15.23
N LEU A 6 10.69 47.69 -14.20
CA LEU A 6 10.92 47.22 -12.83
C LEU A 6 9.66 46.61 -12.17
N LEU A 7 8.47 47.19 -12.42
CA LEU A 7 7.20 46.63 -11.93
C LEU A 7 6.84 45.29 -12.59
N SER A 8 7.17 45.10 -13.87
CA SER A 8 6.86 43.86 -14.60
C SER A 8 7.77 42.70 -14.19
N ALA A 9 9.02 42.99 -13.80
CA ALA A 9 9.96 41.97 -13.33
C ALA A 9 9.59 41.43 -11.94
N LEU A 10 8.99 42.26 -11.08
CA LEU A 10 8.53 41.85 -9.74
C LEU A 10 7.28 40.95 -9.78
N PHE A 11 6.47 41.07 -10.83
CA PHE A 11 5.30 40.21 -11.04
C PHE A 11 5.67 38.81 -11.52
N PHE A 12 6.78 38.65 -12.25
CA PHE A 12 7.19 37.34 -12.79
C PHE A 12 7.84 36.41 -11.76
N THR A 13 8.43 36.95 -10.69
CA THR A 13 9.13 36.14 -9.68
C THR A 13 8.21 35.48 -8.66
N THR A 14 6.99 35.98 -8.47
CA THR A 14 6.06 35.46 -7.45
C THR A 14 5.22 34.27 -7.93
N VAL A 15 5.05 34.09 -9.24
CA VAL A 15 4.22 33.01 -9.81
C VAL A 15 4.93 31.66 -9.79
N VAL A 16 6.27 31.63 -9.87
CA VAL A 16 7.05 30.39 -9.99
C VAL A 16 7.20 29.65 -8.65
N PHE A 17 7.03 30.33 -7.51
CA PHE A 17 7.24 29.72 -6.19
C PHE A 17 6.01 28.95 -5.65
N SER A 18 4.84 29.06 -6.29
CA SER A 18 3.60 28.47 -5.76
C SER A 18 3.32 27.02 -6.19
N SER A 19 4.21 26.38 -6.95
CA SER A 19 4.05 24.97 -7.32
C SER A 19 4.55 24.05 -6.21
N GLY A 20 3.79 23.99 -5.11
CA GLY A 20 3.93 22.95 -4.10
C GLY A 20 3.55 21.59 -4.70
N SER A 21 4.49 20.64 -4.71
CA SER A 21 4.21 19.28 -5.18
C SER A 21 3.37 18.55 -4.14
N ALA A 22 2.10 18.31 -4.44
CA ALA A 22 1.26 17.43 -3.63
C ALA A 22 1.76 16.00 -3.81
N VAL A 23 2.55 15.52 -2.85
CA VAL A 23 2.90 14.10 -2.75
C VAL A 23 1.66 13.37 -2.27
N ALA A 24 0.96 12.70 -3.19
CA ALA A 24 -0.13 11.83 -2.82
C ALA A 24 0.44 10.69 -1.96
N ALA A 25 -0.01 10.60 -0.71
CA ALA A 25 0.28 9.45 0.13
C ALA A 25 -0.34 8.22 -0.55
N THR A 26 0.50 7.38 -1.14
CA THR A 26 0.06 6.06 -1.58
C THR A 26 -0.28 5.26 -0.33
N PRO A 27 -1.51 4.73 -0.19
CA PRO A 27 -1.79 3.78 0.86
C PRO A 27 -0.93 2.56 0.60
N VAL A 28 0.15 2.42 1.37
CA VAL A 28 0.89 1.17 1.44
C VAL A 28 -0.08 0.21 2.12
N SER A 29 -0.73 -0.64 1.33
CA SER A 29 -1.37 -1.83 1.88
C SER A 29 -0.24 -2.67 2.46
N TYR A 30 -0.07 -2.58 3.77
CA TYR A 30 0.57 -3.65 4.51
C TYR A 30 -0.31 -4.87 4.26
N ASP A 31 0.18 -5.80 3.45
CA ASP A 31 -0.25 -7.19 3.54
C ASP A 31 0.05 -7.58 4.99
N GLN A 32 -0.95 -7.42 5.86
CA GLN A 32 -0.98 -8.12 7.13
C GLN A 32 -1.15 -9.58 6.78
N LYS A 33 -0.08 -10.18 6.23
CA LYS A 33 0.28 -11.52 6.58
C LYS A 33 0.50 -11.43 8.08
N ALA A 34 -0.59 -11.62 8.84
CA ALA A 34 -0.45 -12.23 10.13
C ALA A 34 0.60 -13.31 9.92
N ASP A 35 1.63 -13.32 10.75
CA ASP A 35 2.58 -14.42 10.80
C ASP A 35 1.78 -15.62 11.31
N GLU A 36 0.88 -16.08 10.46
CA GLU A 36 -0.01 -17.20 10.63
C GLU A 36 0.96 -18.32 10.48
N VAL A 37 1.53 -18.71 11.63
CA VAL A 37 2.57 -19.72 11.81
C VAL A 37 2.45 -20.68 10.65
N ALA A 38 3.29 -20.47 9.64
CA ALA A 38 3.02 -21.00 8.32
C ALA A 38 3.27 -22.50 8.41
N HIS A 39 2.22 -23.26 8.75
CA HIS A 39 2.21 -24.69 8.64
C HIS A 39 2.31 -24.97 7.14
N GLY A 40 3.54 -25.20 6.66
CA GLY A 40 3.94 -25.21 5.24
C GLY A 40 3.33 -26.31 4.36
N GLY A 41 2.02 -26.51 4.43
CA GLY A 41 1.26 -27.49 3.65
C GLY A 41 0.15 -26.88 2.77
N GLY A 42 -0.16 -25.59 2.93
CA GLY A 42 -1.23 -24.91 2.20
C GLY A 42 -2.63 -25.47 2.49
N CYS A 43 -3.66 -24.80 1.97
CA CYS A 43 -5.05 -25.25 2.11
C CYS A 43 -5.33 -26.47 1.23
N ARG A 44 -6.16 -27.40 1.73
CA ARG A 44 -6.69 -28.46 0.86
C ARG A 44 -7.63 -27.87 -0.18
N LYS A 45 -7.57 -28.41 -1.40
CA LYS A 45 -8.47 -28.03 -2.50
C LYS A 45 -9.95 -28.29 -2.18
N SER A 46 -10.23 -29.24 -1.28
CA SER A 46 -11.57 -29.58 -0.82
C SER A 46 -12.03 -28.76 0.39
N SER A 47 -11.35 -27.67 0.74
CA SER A 47 -11.77 -26.84 1.87
C SER A 47 -13.09 -26.13 1.54
N PRO A 48 -14.00 -25.96 2.53
CA PRO A 48 -15.22 -25.19 2.32
C PRO A 48 -14.94 -23.73 1.93
N PRO A 49 -15.88 -23.03 1.27
CA PRO A 49 -15.74 -21.61 0.98
C PRO A 49 -15.54 -20.79 2.25
N GLY A 50 -14.50 -19.97 2.28
CA GLY A 50 -14.19 -19.09 3.42
C GLY A 50 -13.38 -19.74 4.55
N SER A 51 -12.98 -21.01 4.42
CA SER A 51 -12.11 -21.69 5.39
C SER A 51 -10.97 -22.44 4.72
N CYS A 52 -9.83 -22.53 5.39
CA CYS A 52 -8.65 -23.28 4.97
C CYS A 52 -8.46 -24.52 5.88
N CYS A 53 -8.68 -25.71 5.33
CA CYS A 53 -8.47 -26.96 6.07
C CYS A 53 -7.12 -27.60 5.74
N HIS A 54 -6.42 -28.09 6.77
CA HIS A 54 -5.12 -28.75 6.66
C HIS A 54 -5.09 -30.07 7.43
N LYS A 55 -4.41 -31.09 6.85
CA LYS A 55 -4.20 -32.40 7.49
C LYS A 55 -2.82 -32.42 8.12
N ASN A 56 -2.74 -32.55 9.43
CA ASN A 56 -1.49 -32.75 10.14
C ASN A 56 -0.83 -34.07 9.67
N ARG A 57 0.37 -33.99 9.10
CA ARG A 57 1.09 -35.17 8.57
C ARG A 57 1.47 -36.17 9.67
N LYS A 58 1.69 -35.68 10.88
CA LYS A 58 2.15 -36.48 12.03
C LYS A 58 0.98 -37.21 12.71
N THR A 59 -0.13 -36.51 12.94
CA THR A 59 -1.29 -37.08 13.67
C THR A 59 -2.38 -37.60 12.75
N GLY A 60 -2.43 -37.14 11.50
CA GLY A 60 -3.50 -37.45 10.56
C GLY A 60 -4.78 -36.64 10.77
N GLU A 61 -4.84 -35.80 11.81
CA GLU A 61 -5.99 -34.97 12.13
C GLU A 61 -6.18 -33.85 11.10
N VAL A 62 -7.43 -33.53 10.79
CA VAL A 62 -7.79 -32.38 9.95
C VAL A 62 -8.35 -31.28 10.84
N HIS A 63 -7.78 -30.09 10.71
CA HIS A 63 -8.31 -28.88 11.34
C HIS A 63 -8.52 -27.82 10.25
N CYS A 64 -9.49 -26.93 10.49
CA CYS A 64 -9.83 -25.83 9.58
C CYS A 64 -9.71 -24.50 10.30
N HIS A 65 -9.25 -23.48 9.57
CA HIS A 65 -9.17 -22.08 9.97
C HIS A 65 -10.10 -21.25 9.09
#